data_AF-A0A848XJB8-F1
#
_entry.id   AF-A0A848XJB8-F1
#
_cell.length_a   1.000
_cell.length_b   1.000
_cell.length_c   1.000
_cell.angle_alpha   90.00
_cell.angle_beta   90.00
_cell.angle_gamma   90.00
#
_symmetry.space_group_name_H-M   'P 1'
#
loop_
_entity.id
_entity.type
_entity.pdbx_description
1 polymer ?
#
loop_
_entity_poly.entity_id
_entity_poly.type
_entity_poly.pdbx_seq_one_letter_code
_entity_poly.pdbx_strand_id
1 'polypeptide(L)' 'VLTYHVVAGRVFSTEVVGLSSATALNGDDIAISLDGSTVLLNTATVTATDVQGSNGIIHIIDEVLLPPDLVLPSSS' A
#
# COMPACT_ATOMS: atom_id res chain seq x y z
N VAL A 1 9.97 -0.07 -9.04
CA VAL A 1 9.98 -0.55 -7.63
C VAL A 1 9.40 0.49 -6.67
N LEU A 2 9.94 1.72 -6.57
CA LEU A 2 9.37 2.75 -5.67
C LEU A 2 8.00 3.29 -6.09
N THR A 3 7.69 3.31 -7.38
CA THR A 3 6.40 3.80 -7.90
C THR A 3 5.19 2.94 -7.51
N TYR A 4 5.40 1.69 -7.10
CA TYR A 4 4.34 0.82 -6.55
C TYR A 4 4.06 1.11 -5.07
N HIS A 5 4.97 1.78 -4.36
CA HIS A 5 4.81 2.16 -2.96
C HIS A 5 4.13 3.52 -2.77
N VAL A 6 3.84 4.23 -3.87
CA VAL A 6 3.28 5.58 -3.82
C VAL A 6 1.92 5.54 -4.48
N VAL A 7 0.88 5.88 -3.72
CA VAL A 7 -0.47 6.13 -4.24
C VAL A 7 -0.62 7.63 -4.44
N ALA A 8 -1.04 8.05 -5.62
CA ALA A 8 -1.30 9.46 -5.90
C ALA A 8 -2.63 9.88 -5.28
N GLY A 9 -2.58 10.49 -4.11
CA GLY A 9 -3.76 10.98 -3.42
C GLY A 9 -3.55 11.10 -1.91
N ARG A 10 -4.40 11.87 -1.23
CA ARG A 10 -4.49 11.87 0.23
C ARG A 10 -5.58 10.87 0.58
N VAL A 11 -5.20 9.64 0.91
CA VAL A 11 -6.14 8.61 1.36
C VAL A 11 -5.94 8.42 2.85
N PHE A 12 -6.91 8.86 3.64
CA PHE A 12 -6.89 8.62 5.08
C PHE A 12 -7.21 7.16 5.38
N SER A 13 -6.71 6.64 6.51
CA SER A 13 -6.98 5.24 6.85
C SER A 13 -8.47 4.96 7.00
N THR A 14 -9.26 5.95 7.44
CA THR A 14 -10.73 5.89 7.52
C THR A 14 -11.40 5.74 6.15
N GLU A 15 -10.78 6.25 5.08
CA GLU A 15 -11.24 6.08 3.71
C GLU A 15 -10.75 4.75 3.13
N VAL A 16 -9.53 4.32 3.49
CA VAL A 16 -8.97 3.01 3.13
C VAL A 16 -9.89 1.87 3.58
N VAL A 17 -10.49 1.95 4.77
CA VAL A 17 -11.42 0.90 5.27
C VAL A 17 -12.63 0.70 4.34
N GLY A 18 -13.04 1.74 3.61
CA GLY A 18 -14.15 1.68 2.66
C GLY A 18 -13.75 1.30 1.23
N LEU A 19 -12.45 1.20 0.95
CA LEU A 19 -11.90 0.93 -0.37
C LEU A 19 -11.50 -0.54 -0.48
N SER A 20 -11.78 -1.14 -1.64
CA SER A 20 -11.35 -2.51 -1.96
C SER A 20 -9.99 -2.54 -2.66
N SER A 21 -9.57 -1.42 -3.26
CA SER A 21 -8.29 -1.26 -3.92
C SER A 21 -7.88 0.20 -4.02
N ALA A 22 -6.59 0.45 -4.17
CA ALA A 22 -6.02 1.76 -4.47
C ALA A 22 -5.02 1.65 -5.62
N THR A 23 -5.13 2.55 -6.60
CA THR A 23 -4.21 2.57 -7.75
C THR A 23 -2.91 3.26 -7.37
N ALA A 24 -1.80 2.54 -7.48
CA ALA A 24 -0.46 3.07 -7.28
C ALA A 24 -0.01 3.93 -8.47
N LEU A 25 1.05 4.72 -8.26
CA LEU A 25 1.56 5.67 -9.25
C LEU A 25 2.13 4.97 -10.51
N ASN A 26 2.53 3.71 -10.40
CA ASN A 26 2.90 2.90 -11.55
C ASN A 26 1.71 2.42 -12.39
N GLY A 27 0.48 2.67 -11.94
CA GLY A 27 -0.76 2.24 -12.61
C GLY A 27 -1.28 0.86 -12.18
N ASP A 28 -0.55 0.16 -11.32
CA ASP A 28 -1.00 -1.11 -10.74
C ASP A 28 -1.92 -0.86 -9.55
N ASP A 29 -2.88 -1.75 -9.33
CA ASP A 29 -3.74 -1.69 -8.16
C ASP A 29 -3.13 -2.43 -6.96
N ILE A 30 -3.23 -1.81 -5.80
CA ILE A 30 -2.96 -2.38 -4.49
C ILE A 30 -4.29 -2.86 -3.93
N ALA A 31 -4.43 -4.16 -3.71
CA ALA A 31 -5.62 -4.71 -3.06
C ALA A 31 -5.65 -4.30 -1.59
N ILE A 32 -6.79 -3.83 -1.12
CA ILE A 32 -7.01 -3.46 0.29
C ILE A 32 -7.98 -4.47 0.88
N SER A 33 -7.59 -5.07 2.01
CA SER A 33 -8.45 -5.96 2.76
C SER A 33 -8.38 -5.63 4.25
N LEU A 34 -9.43 -6.02 4.98
CA LEU A 34 -9.50 -5.89 6.43
C LEU A 34 -9.54 -7.29 7.02
N ASP A 35 -8.56 -7.58 7.87
CA ASP A 35 -8.57 -8.75 8.72
C ASP A 35 -8.86 -8.33 10.16
N GLY A 36 -10.14 -8.38 10.53
CA GLY A 36 -10.64 -7.92 11.81
C GLY A 36 -10.45 -6.41 12.00
N SER A 37 -9.44 -6.03 12.80
CA SER A 37 -9.09 -4.63 13.11
C SER A 37 -7.91 -4.12 12.28
N THR A 38 -7.29 -4.99 11.50
CA THR A 38 -6.02 -4.74 10.82
C THR A 38 -6.26 -4.54 9.33
N VAL A 39 -5.68 -3.49 8.76
CA VAL A 39 -5.71 -3.26 7.32
C VAL A 39 -4.53 -3.99 6.68
N LEU A 40 -4.80 -4.75 5.62
CA LEU A 40 -3.80 -5.36 4.76
C LEU A 40 -3.82 -4.71 3.38
N LEU A 41 -2.62 -4.47 2.85
CA LEU A 41 -2.35 -4.00 1.52
C LEU A 41 -1.64 -5.12 0.75
N ASN A 42 -2.37 -5.85 -0.09
CA ASN A 42 -1.91 -7.10 -0.70
C ASN A 42 -1.47 -8.14 0.36
N THR A 43 -0.17 -8.27 0.63
CA THR A 43 0.41 -9.11 1.70
C THR A 43 0.89 -8.28 2.89
N ALA A 44 1.07 -6.98 2.70
CA ALA A 44 1.65 -6.09 3.68
C ALA A 44 0.62 -5.68 4.74
N THR A 45 0.98 -5.86 6.00
CA THR A 45 0.14 -5.45 7.13
C THR A 45 0.44 -4.00 7.51
N VAL A 46 -0.59 -3.18 7.67
CA VAL A 46 -0.44 -1.79 8.11
C VAL A 46 -0.23 -1.76 9.62
N THR A 47 0.96 -1.31 10.06
CA THR A 47 1.36 -1.26 11.47
C THR A 47 1.14 0.10 12.10
N ALA A 48 1.16 1.17 11.31
CA ALA A 48 0.75 2.50 11.75
C ALA A 48 0.09 3.27 10.60
N THR A 49 -0.95 4.01 10.92
CA THR A 49 -1.71 4.81 9.95
C THR A 49 -1.66 6.29 10.30
N ASP A 50 -2.05 7.14 9.34
CA ASP A 50 -2.35 8.55 9.58
C ASP A 50 -1.16 9.39 10.09
N VAL A 51 0.07 9.01 9.73
CA VAL A 51 1.25 9.81 10.03
C VAL A 51 1.23 11.04 9.12
N GLN A 52 0.87 12.19 9.71
CA GLN A 52 0.75 13.44 8.96
C GLN A 52 2.15 13.97 8.61
N GLY A 53 2.51 13.85 7.34
CA GLY A 53 3.67 14.50 6.76
C GLY A 53 3.28 15.85 6.17
N SER A 54 4.25 16.76 6.03
CA SER A 54 4.02 18.09 5.43
C SER A 54 3.41 18.03 4.02
N ASN A 55 3.60 16.91 3.32
CA ASN A 55 3.19 16.73 1.92
C ASN A 55 2.11 15.66 1.72
N GLY A 56 1.59 15.03 2.79
CA GLY A 56 0.64 13.94 2.65
C GLY A 56 0.43 13.13 3.92
N ILE A 57 -0.12 11.93 3.76
CA ILE A 57 -0.32 10.97 4.84
C ILE A 57 0.59 9.78 4.56
N ILE A 58 1.33 9.35 5.56
CA ILE A 58 2.18 8.17 5.49
C ILE A 58 1.50 7.07 6.29
N HIS A 59 1.34 5.91 5.67
CA HIS A 59 0.94 4.67 6.31
C HIS A 59 2.17 3.77 6.35
N ILE A 60 2.51 3.25 7.53
CA ILE A 60 3.64 2.34 7.76
C ILE A 60 3.12 0.92 7.62
N ILE A 61 3.83 0.15 6.80
CA ILE A 61 3.60 -1.27 6.58
C ILE A 61 4.83 -2.05 7.03
N ASP A 62 4.62 -3.28 7.48
CA ASP A 62 5.71 -4.17 7.93
C ASP A 62 6.39 -4.92 6.77
N GLU A 63 5.79 -4.90 5.57
CA GLU A 63 6.28 -5.64 4.41
C GLU A 63 6.47 -4.73 3.20
N VAL A 64 7.41 -5.09 2.33
CA VAL A 64 7.66 -4.38 1.07
C VAL A 64 6.56 -4.75 0.08
N LEU A 65 5.88 -3.75 -0.49
CA LEU A 65 4.93 -3.98 -1.57
C LEU A 65 5.69 -4.34 -2.86
N LEU A 66 5.59 -5.59 -3.28
CA LEU A 66 6.19 -6.04 -4.53
C LEU A 66 5.15 -5.89 -5.66
N PRO A 67 5.48 -5.17 -6.74
CA PRO A 67 4.59 -5.14 -7.90
C PRO A 67 4.52 -6.53 -8.53
N PRO A 68 3.37 -6.92 -9.11
CA PRO A 68 3.19 -8.23 -9.72
C PRO A 68 4.16 -8.49 -10.88
N ASP A 69 4.64 -7.43 -11.53
CA ASP A 69 5.62 -7.49 -12.63
C ASP A 69 7.08 -7.61 -12.17
N LEU A 70 7.36 -7.71 -10.86
CA LEU A 70 8.71 -7.93 -10.37
C LEU A 70 9.12 -9.39 -10.63
N VAL A 71 9.62 -9.65 -11.84
CA VAL A 71 10.36 -10.88 -12.14
C VAL A 71 11.66 -10.85 -11.34
N LEU A 72 11.71 -11.62 -10.25
CA LEU A 72 12.97 -11.86 -9.55
C LEU A 72 13.91 -12.56 -10.52
N PRO A 73 15.15 -12.06 -10.74
CA PRO A 73 16.12 -12.81 -11.49
C PRO A 73 16.34 -14.12 -10.74
N SER A 74 15.92 -15.24 -11.34
CA SER A 74 16.30 -16.56 -10.86
C SER A 74 17.82 -16.61 -10.91
N SER A 75 18.45 -16.51 -9.75
CA SER A 75 19.88 -16.72 -9.57
C SER A 75 20.22 -18.07 -10.20
N SER A 76 20.85 -18.00 -11.38
CA SER A 76 21.42 -19.15 -12.09
C SER A 76 22.76 -19.53 -11.46
#